data_AF-A0A434DZ13-F1
#
_entry.id   AF-A0A434DZ13-F1
#
_cell.length_a   1.000
_cell.length_b   1.000
_cell.length_c   1.000
_cell.angle_alpha   90.00
_cell.angle_beta   90.00
_cell.angle_gamma   90.00
#
_symmetry.space_group_name_H-M   'P 1'
#
loop_
_entity.id
_entity.type
_entity.pdbx_description
1 polymer ?
#
loop_
_entity_poly.entity_id
_entity_poly.type
_entity_poly.pdbx_seq_one_letter_code
_entity_poly.pdbx_strand_id
1 'polypeptide(L)' 'MLSRRLFIAAALIAGLGPVTSVCAQQTVTVALDWTPNTNHVGLYVAQAKGFYAEAGLDVQILPYTDT' A
#
# COMPACT_ATOMS: atom_id res chain seq x y z
N MET A 1 -37.97 -38.75 3.13
CA MET A 1 -36.50 -38.85 3.32
C MET A 1 -35.78 -37.95 2.32
N LEU A 2 -36.00 -36.63 2.35
CA LEU A 2 -35.55 -35.73 1.28
C LEU A 2 -34.94 -34.42 1.81
N SER A 3 -34.13 -34.50 2.87
CA SER A 3 -33.67 -33.30 3.59
C SER A 3 -32.20 -33.32 4.00
N ARG A 4 -31.36 -34.15 3.37
CA ARG A 4 -29.94 -34.29 3.77
C ARG A 4 -28.91 -34.18 2.64
N ARG A 5 -29.32 -33.84 1.42
CA ARG A 5 -28.44 -33.73 0.25
C ARG A 5 -28.26 -32.31 -0.28
N LEU A 6 -29.07 -31.35 0.18
CA LEU A 6 -29.07 -29.98 -0.32
C LEU A 6 -28.16 -29.02 0.48
N PHE A 7 -27.35 -29.53 1.42
CA PHE A 7 -26.45 -28.70 2.24
C PHE A 7 -24.98 -28.76 1.82
N ILE A 8 -24.59 -29.64 0.90
CA ILE A 8 -23.17 -29.82 0.51
C ILE A 8 -22.77 -28.89 -0.65
N ALA A 9 -23.72 -28.35 -1.43
CA ALA A 9 -23.41 -27.51 -2.59
C ALA A 9 -23.07 -26.03 -2.26
N ALA A 10 -23.34 -25.55 -1.04
CA ALA A 10 -23.14 -24.14 -0.69
C ALA A 10 -21.74 -23.81 -0.14
N ALA A 11 -20.89 -24.81 0.14
CA ALA A 11 -19.60 -24.59 0.79
C ALA A 11 -18.44 -24.24 -0.17
N LEU A 12 -18.63 -24.32 -1.50
CA LEU A 12 -17.55 -24.11 -2.47
C LEU A 12 -17.45 -22.68 -3.03
N ILE A 13 -18.40 -21.79 -2.72
CA ILE A 13 -18.42 -20.43 -3.29
C ILE A 13 -17.66 -19.42 -2.40
N ALA A 14 -17.28 -19.81 -1.17
CA ALA A 14 -16.57 -18.94 -0.23
C ALA A 14 -15.04 -18.83 -0.46
N GLY A 15 -14.48 -19.57 -1.42
CA GLY A 15 -13.02 -19.66 -1.63
C GLY A 15 -12.43 -18.69 -2.65
N LEU A 16 -13.25 -18.01 -3.46
CA LEU A 16 -12.80 -17.06 -4.49
C LEU A 16 -13.00 -15.62 -4.03
N GLY A 17 -12.39 -15.26 -2.89
CA GLY A 17 -12.10 -13.85 -2.63
C GLY A 17 -11.04 -13.37 -3.64
N PRO A 18 -11.09 -12.11 -4.11
CA PRO A 18 -10.03 -11.60 -4.96
C PRO A 18 -8.70 -11.75 -4.20
N VAL A 19 -7.78 -12.52 -4.78
CA VAL A 19 -6.41 -12.57 -4.31
C VAL A 19 -5.83 -11.20 -4.65
N THR A 20 -5.99 -10.25 -3.75
CA THR A 20 -5.23 -9.00 -3.81
C THR A 20 -3.78 -9.40 -3.63
N SER A 21 -3.05 -9.45 -4.74
CA SER A 21 -1.61 -9.64 -4.71
C SER A 21 -1.03 -8.49 -3.88
N VAL A 22 -0.64 -8.79 -2.65
CA VAL A 22 0.23 -7.91 -1.87
C VAL A 22 1.59 -7.99 -2.55
N CYS A 23 1.79 -7.14 -3.56
CA CYS A 23 3.13 -6.83 -4.01
C CYS A 23 3.77 -6.05 -2.87
N ALA A 24 4.67 -6.70 -2.13
CA ALA A 24 5.37 -6.08 -1.02
C ALA A 24 6.02 -4.78 -1.53
N GLN A 25 5.58 -3.64 -0.99
CA GLN A 25 6.15 -2.35 -1.35
C GLN A 25 7.62 -2.31 -0.96
N GLN A 26 8.46 -1.80 -1.84
CA GLN A 26 9.85 -1.55 -1.51
C GLN A 26 9.92 -0.32 -0.61
N THR A 27 10.39 -0.52 0.63
CA THR A 27 10.63 0.60 1.55
C THR A 27 11.82 1.43 1.08
N VAL A 28 11.61 2.74 0.98
CA VAL A 28 12.65 3.71 0.61
C VAL A 28 12.64 4.87 1.61
N THR A 29 13.80 5.17 2.16
CA THR A 29 13.97 6.30 3.07
C THR A 29 14.64 7.46 2.33
N VAL A 30 14.07 8.65 2.45
CA VAL A 30 14.59 9.87 1.82
C VAL A 30 15.09 10.80 2.91
N ALA A 31 16.40 11.01 2.95
CA ALA A 31 17.03 12.08 3.70
C ALA A 31 17.13 13.31 2.79
N LEU A 32 16.65 14.46 3.26
CA LEU A 32 16.82 15.71 2.53
C LEU A 32 18.27 16.20 2.65
N ASP A 33 18.75 16.89 1.62
CA ASP A 33 20.08 17.50 1.58
C ASP A 33 20.17 18.74 2.48
N TRP A 34 19.05 19.42 2.72
CA TRP A 34 18.97 20.65 3.49
C TRP A 34 17.61 20.83 4.18
N THR A 35 17.47 21.94 4.90
CA THR A 35 16.19 22.42 5.43
C THR A 35 15.10 22.38 4.34
N PRO A 36 13.90 21.82 4.65
CA PRO A 36 12.77 21.80 3.74
C PRO A 36 12.48 23.17 3.10
N ASN A 37 12.44 23.22 1.78
CA ASN A 37 12.14 24.43 1.01
C ASN A 37 11.34 24.07 -0.26
N THR A 38 11.01 25.05 -1.09
CA THR A 38 10.14 24.89 -2.26
C THR A 38 10.66 23.85 -3.26
N ASN A 39 11.97 23.62 -3.34
CA ASN A 39 12.56 22.60 -4.22
C ASN A 39 12.09 21.18 -3.85
N HIS A 40 11.73 20.93 -2.58
CA HIS A 40 11.29 19.62 -2.10
C HIS A 40 9.79 19.37 -2.26
N VAL A 41 9.01 20.36 -2.73
CA VAL A 41 7.54 20.25 -2.84
C VAL A 41 7.12 19.02 -3.67
N GLY A 42 7.88 18.67 -4.70
CA GLY A 42 7.60 17.49 -5.52
C GLY A 42 7.55 16.20 -4.71
N LEU A 43 8.44 16.02 -3.73
CA LEU A 43 8.50 14.84 -2.87
C LEU A 43 7.25 14.72 -2.00
N TYR A 44 6.85 15.83 -1.35
CA TYR A 44 5.67 15.86 -0.49
C TYR A 44 4.36 15.75 -1.27
N VAL A 45 4.26 16.36 -2.45
CA VAL A 45 3.08 16.24 -3.32
C VAL A 45 2.94 14.82 -3.84
N ALA A 46 4.04 14.17 -4.25
CA ALA A 46 4.01 12.78 -4.68
C ALA A 46 3.52 11.84 -3.57
N GLN A 47 3.98 12.07 -2.32
CA GLN A 47 3.50 11.34 -1.15
C GLN A 47 2.00 11.60 -0.90
N ALA A 48 1.57 12.86 -0.87
CA ALA A 48 0.17 13.24 -0.62
C ALA A 48 -0.80 12.74 -1.70
N LYS A 49 -0.33 12.61 -2.94
CA LYS A 49 -1.12 12.08 -4.06
C LYS A 49 -1.06 10.56 -4.22
N GLY A 50 -0.23 9.86 -3.43
CA GLY A 50 -0.12 8.40 -3.48
C GLY A 50 0.74 7.85 -4.61
N PHE A 51 1.50 8.69 -5.33
CA PHE A 51 2.29 8.26 -6.49
C PHE A 51 3.37 7.23 -6.13
N TYR A 52 3.93 7.29 -4.92
CA TYR A 52 4.87 6.27 -4.45
C TYR A 52 4.18 4.91 -4.27
N ALA A 53 2.98 4.89 -3.68
CA ALA A 53 2.22 3.65 -3.49
C ALA A 53 1.80 3.03 -4.84
N GLU A 54 1.39 3.87 -5.80
CA GLU A 54 1.10 3.45 -7.18
C GLU A 54 2.34 2.84 -7.86
N ALA A 55 3.53 3.35 -7.57
CA ALA A 55 4.80 2.82 -8.02
C ALA A 55 5.31 1.61 -7.21
N GLY A 56 4.56 1.13 -6.21
CA GLY A 56 4.97 0.01 -5.36
C GLY A 56 6.07 0.37 -4.34
N LEU A 57 6.16 1.63 -3.94
CA LEU A 57 7.13 2.14 -2.98
C LEU A 57 6.45 2.60 -1.69
N ASP A 58 7.04 2.22 -0.55
CA ASP A 58 6.71 2.76 0.77
C ASP A 58 7.78 3.81 1.13
N VAL A 59 7.50 5.07 0.80
CA VAL A 59 8.46 6.16 0.94
C VAL A 59 8.31 6.89 2.27
N GLN A 60 9.40 6.96 3.03
CA GLN A 60 9.51 7.70 4.28
C GLN A 60 10.47 8.88 4.11
N ILE A 61 9.94 10.10 4.12
CA ILE A 61 10.76 11.33 4.18
C ILE A 61 11.15 11.54 5.63
N LEU A 62 12.46 11.54 5.91
CA LEU A 62 12.95 11.70 7.27
C LEU A 62 12.63 13.09 7.81
N PRO A 63 12.29 13.20 9.11
CA PRO A 63 12.19 14.50 9.75
C PRO A 63 13.54 15.20 9.68
N TYR A 64 13.50 16.47 9.26
CA TYR A 64 14.67 17.32 9.31
C TYR A 64 14.99 17.67 10.77
N THR A 65 16.27 17.69 11.13
CA THR A 65 16.78 18.08 12.45
C THR A 65 17.95 19.04 12.25
N ASP A 66 17.85 20.26 12.77
CA ASP A 66 18.85 21.34 12.67
C ASP A 66 19.91 21.29 13.79
N THR A 67 20.16 20.12 14.38
CA THR A 67 21.02 20.00 15.58
C THR A 67 22.02 18.88 15.47
#